data_AF-A0A0G0DBJ8-F1
#
_entry.id   AF-A0A0G0DBJ8-F1
#
_cell.length_a   1.000
_cell.length_b   1.000
_cell.length_c   1.000
_cell.angle_alpha   90.00
_cell.angle_beta   90.00
_cell.angle_gamma   90.00
#
_symmetry.space_group_name_H-M   'P 1'
#
loop_
_entity.id
_entity.type
_entity.pdbx_description
1 polymer ?
#
loop_
_entity_poly.entity_id
_entity_poly.type
_entity_poly.pdbx_seq_one_letter_code
_entity_poly.pdbx_strand_id
1 'polypeptide(L)'
;GVPANTLVLLLLLPVVAAVVAAARHLVGIRGFGIFLPAALSVVFVATGPVVGIGLFLVIVIVSTLARMLLRSLKVKLQYLPRMAMILWFVVLGVLAVLFLAPFINSPDITNVSIFPVLILVLLAEDFSRVQLGKSIKAAVNITAETLVLALISFVFLTFKPLQAFALLNPEILILIVLVFDFIIGKYVGLRFVEYWRFRKLLSD
;
A
#
# COMPACT_ATOMS: atom_id res chain seq x y z
N GLY A 1 -10.35 -14.36 25.31
CA GLY A 1 -11.20 -14.20 24.11
C GLY A 1 -10.45 -13.40 23.06
N VAL A 2 -10.76 -13.59 21.77
CA VAL A 2 -10.14 -12.81 20.68
C VAL A 2 -10.64 -11.35 20.75
N PRO A 3 -9.76 -10.34 20.65
CA PRO A 3 -10.20 -8.94 20.65
C PRO A 3 -11.14 -8.65 19.47
N ALA A 4 -12.23 -7.93 19.71
CA ALA A 4 -13.19 -7.55 18.66
C ALA A 4 -12.52 -6.80 17.50
N ASN A 5 -11.52 -5.96 17.81
CA ASN A 5 -10.75 -5.25 16.79
C ASN A 5 -10.02 -6.18 15.80
N THR A 6 -9.50 -7.31 16.28
CA THR A 6 -8.83 -8.29 15.42
C THR A 6 -9.81 -8.96 14.46
N LEU A 7 -11.02 -9.27 14.94
CA LEU A 7 -12.08 -9.84 14.11
C LEU A 7 -12.58 -8.85 13.06
N VAL A 8 -12.78 -7.59 13.44
CA VAL A 8 -13.15 -6.50 12.51
C VAL A 8 -12.13 -6.39 11.40
N LEU A 9 -10.84 -6.30 11.75
CA LEU A 9 -9.80 -6.10 10.74
C LEU A 9 -9.77 -7.25 9.73
N LEU A 10 -9.91 -8.50 10.21
CA LEU A 10 -9.91 -9.69 9.37
C LEU A 10 -11.12 -9.72 8.43
N LEU A 11 -12.31 -9.35 8.91
CA LEU A 11 -13.53 -9.28 8.11
C LEU A 11 -13.52 -8.14 7.09
N LEU A 12 -12.79 -7.05 7.37
CA LEU A 12 -12.67 -5.92 6.45
C LEU A 12 -11.55 -6.06 5.41
N LEU A 13 -10.61 -7.02 5.57
CA LEU A 13 -9.58 -7.26 4.56
C LEU A 13 -10.14 -7.57 3.15
N PRO A 14 -11.18 -8.43 2.99
CA PRO A 14 -11.86 -8.61 1.71
C PRO A 14 -12.43 -7.30 1.15
N VAL A 15 -13.02 -6.45 2.01
CA VAL A 15 -13.55 -5.13 1.59
C VAL A 15 -12.42 -4.26 1.04
N VAL A 16 -11.26 -4.24 1.70
CA VAL A 16 -10.09 -3.51 1.22
C VAL A 16 -9.63 -4.02 -0.15
N ALA A 17 -9.56 -5.35 -0.32
CA ALA A 17 -9.22 -5.95 -1.61
C ALA A 17 -10.20 -5.53 -2.71
N ALA A 18 -11.49 -5.54 -2.42
CA ALA A 18 -12.55 -5.10 -3.33
C ALA A 18 -12.46 -3.61 -3.68
N VAL A 19 -12.17 -2.73 -2.70
CA VAL A 19 -11.95 -1.30 -2.94
C VAL A 19 -10.76 -1.08 -3.87
N VAL A 20 -9.67 -1.81 -3.67
CA VAL A 20 -8.48 -1.70 -4.53
C VAL A 20 -8.77 -2.25 -5.95
N ALA A 21 -9.49 -3.37 -6.05
CA ALA A 21 -9.93 -3.93 -7.33
C ALA A 21 -10.85 -2.97 -8.09
N ALA A 22 -11.85 -2.40 -7.41
CA ALA A 22 -12.76 -1.40 -7.95
C ALA A 22 -12.01 -0.16 -8.46
N ALA A 23 -11.09 0.38 -7.66
CA ALA A 23 -10.30 1.54 -8.07
C ALA A 23 -9.43 1.24 -9.32
N ARG A 24 -8.91 0.01 -9.43
CA ARG A 24 -8.13 -0.40 -10.60
C ARG A 24 -8.99 -0.60 -11.85
N HIS A 25 -10.16 -1.23 -11.73
CA HIS A 25 -11.03 -1.56 -12.86
C HIS A 25 -11.90 -0.39 -13.31
N LEU A 26 -12.47 0.36 -12.37
CA LEU A 26 -13.35 1.48 -12.65
C LEU A 26 -12.54 2.75 -12.95
N VAL A 27 -11.60 3.12 -12.09
CA VAL A 27 -10.85 4.38 -12.24
C VAL A 27 -9.66 4.19 -13.19
N GLY A 28 -8.99 3.04 -13.16
CA GLY A 28 -7.81 2.79 -13.99
C GLY A 28 -6.48 3.16 -13.33
N ILE A 29 -6.49 3.32 -12.01
CA ILE A 29 -5.29 3.57 -11.20
C ILE A 29 -4.34 2.37 -11.32
N ARG A 30 -3.07 2.64 -11.63
CA ARG A 30 -2.02 1.64 -11.87
C ARG A 30 -1.18 1.46 -10.60
N GLY A 31 -1.80 0.98 -9.52
CA GLY A 31 -1.10 0.66 -8.27
C GLY A 31 -0.25 -0.62 -8.31
N PHE A 32 0.54 -0.85 -7.25
CA PHE A 32 1.39 -2.04 -7.03
C PHE A 32 0.60 -3.33 -6.70
N GLY A 33 -0.38 -3.69 -7.53
CA GLY A 33 -1.28 -4.81 -7.25
C GLY A 33 -2.24 -4.53 -6.09
N ILE A 34 -2.93 -5.57 -5.60
CA ILE A 34 -3.89 -5.44 -4.49
C ILE A 34 -3.17 -5.42 -3.13
N PHE A 35 -2.11 -6.22 -3.01
CA PHE A 35 -1.43 -6.46 -1.74
C PHE A 35 -0.76 -5.22 -1.14
N LEU A 36 0.02 -4.46 -1.92
CA LEU A 36 0.78 -3.33 -1.40
C LEU A 36 -0.11 -2.24 -0.76
N PRO A 37 -1.14 -1.69 -1.43
CA PRO A 37 -2.02 -0.70 -0.82
C PRO A 37 -2.82 -1.28 0.36
N ALA A 38 -3.23 -2.56 0.29
CA ALA A 38 -3.96 -3.21 1.38
C ALA A 38 -3.09 -3.33 2.64
N ALA A 39 -1.89 -3.90 2.52
CA ALA A 39 -0.95 -4.03 3.63
C ALA A 39 -0.54 -2.66 4.20
N LEU A 40 -0.32 -1.67 3.33
CA LEU A 40 -0.01 -0.30 3.75
C LEU A 40 -1.19 0.34 4.51
N SER A 41 -2.43 0.08 4.12
CA SER A 41 -3.61 0.56 4.85
C SER A 41 -3.71 -0.06 6.26
N VAL A 42 -3.38 -1.34 6.42
CA VAL A 42 -3.33 -2.02 7.72
C VAL A 42 -2.25 -1.39 8.60
N VAL A 43 -1.08 -1.08 8.03
CA VAL A 43 -0.02 -0.34 8.73
C VAL A 43 -0.52 1.03 9.19
N PHE A 44 -1.28 1.76 8.36
CA PHE A 44 -1.83 3.05 8.75
C PHE A 44 -2.86 2.93 9.89
N VAL A 45 -3.63 1.86 9.94
CA VAL A 45 -4.52 1.60 11.09
C VAL A 45 -3.71 1.38 12.37
N ALA A 46 -2.58 0.67 12.28
CA ALA A 46 -1.78 0.34 13.46
C ALA A 46 -0.84 1.47 13.92
N THR A 47 -0.39 2.33 13.02
CA THR A 47 0.63 3.37 13.30
C THR A 47 0.11 4.79 13.19
N GLY A 48 -1.09 4.97 12.65
CA GLY A 48 -1.60 6.25 12.19
C GLY A 48 -1.09 6.59 10.78
N PRO A 49 -1.88 7.31 9.97
CA PRO A 49 -1.53 7.61 8.59
C PRO A 49 -0.29 8.52 8.50
N VAL A 50 -0.10 9.46 9.43
CA VAL A 50 1.05 10.40 9.38
C VAL A 50 2.38 9.66 9.54
N VAL A 51 2.51 8.86 10.60
CA VAL A 51 3.74 8.10 10.88
C VAL A 51 3.96 7.02 9.83
N GLY A 52 2.89 6.30 9.45
CA GLY A 52 2.95 5.29 8.41
C GLY A 52 3.40 5.83 7.05
N ILE A 53 2.88 6.99 6.62
CA ILE A 53 3.32 7.65 5.39
C ILE A 53 4.79 8.07 5.51
N GLY A 54 5.20 8.66 6.64
CA GLY A 54 6.57 9.06 6.88
C GLY A 54 7.56 7.89 6.74
N LEU A 55 7.29 6.79 7.42
CA LEU A 55 8.11 5.57 7.34
C LEU A 55 8.10 4.98 5.93
N PHE A 56 6.94 4.94 5.27
CA PHE A 56 6.85 4.49 3.88
C PHE A 56 7.72 5.35 2.95
N LEU A 57 7.67 6.68 3.05
CA LEU A 57 8.50 7.57 2.24
C LEU A 57 9.99 7.37 2.49
N VAL A 58 10.41 7.17 3.73
CA VAL A 58 11.81 6.82 4.05
C VAL A 58 12.22 5.55 3.31
N ILE A 59 11.39 4.51 3.35
CA ILE A 59 11.63 3.24 2.65
C ILE A 59 11.74 3.46 1.14
N VAL A 60 10.85 4.24 0.55
CA VAL A 60 10.88 4.57 -0.88
C VAL A 60 12.18 5.30 -1.26
N ILE A 61 12.57 6.30 -0.46
CA ILE A 61 13.78 7.09 -0.72
C ILE A 61 15.02 6.20 -0.59
N VAL A 62 15.16 5.47 0.51
CA VAL A 62 16.33 4.62 0.79
C VAL A 62 16.44 3.49 -0.24
N SER A 63 15.33 2.82 -0.59
CA SER A 63 15.33 1.78 -1.62
C SER A 63 15.71 2.32 -3.00
N THR A 64 15.26 3.53 -3.34
CA THR A 64 15.60 4.20 -4.60
C THR A 64 17.09 4.58 -4.63
N LEU A 65 17.60 5.16 -3.54
CA LEU A 65 19.02 5.51 -3.41
C LEU A 65 19.92 4.28 -3.46
N ALA A 66 19.57 3.21 -2.75
CA ALA A 66 20.30 1.94 -2.78
C ALA A 66 20.37 1.37 -4.21
N ARG A 67 19.26 1.44 -4.95
CA ARG A 67 19.22 1.02 -6.36
C ARG A 67 20.13 1.87 -7.24
N MET A 68 20.09 3.20 -7.07
CA MET A 68 20.95 4.13 -7.81
C MET A 68 22.43 3.87 -7.52
N LEU A 69 22.77 3.64 -6.25
CA LEU A 69 24.13 3.31 -5.82
C LEU A 69 24.63 2.01 -6.44
N LEU A 70 23.85 0.93 -6.37
CA LEU A 70 24.19 -0.36 -6.98
C LEU A 70 24.35 -0.28 -8.50
N ARG A 71 23.55 0.56 -9.17
CA ARG A 71 23.69 0.84 -10.60
C ARG A 71 24.96 1.62 -10.92
N SER A 72 25.28 2.64 -10.13
CA SER A 72 26.47 3.48 -10.31
C SER A 72 27.76 2.68 -10.12
N LEU A 73 27.79 1.78 -9.13
CA LEU A 73 28.94 0.91 -8.86
C LEU A 73 29.09 -0.25 -9.87
N LYS A 74 28.24 -0.32 -10.90
CA LYS A 74 28.23 -1.37 -11.95
C LYS A 74 28.24 -2.79 -11.39
N VAL A 75 27.60 -2.98 -10.24
CA VAL A 75 27.60 -4.26 -9.52
C VAL A 75 26.70 -5.25 -10.26
N LYS A 76 27.32 -6.21 -10.96
CA LYS A 76 26.64 -7.29 -11.69
C LYS A 76 26.23 -8.40 -10.73
N LEU A 77 25.22 -8.11 -9.90
CA LEU A 77 24.58 -9.10 -9.05
C LEU A 77 23.40 -9.76 -9.74
N GLN A 78 23.20 -11.04 -9.41
CA GLN A 78 21.96 -11.76 -9.66
C GLN A 78 20.78 -11.07 -8.94
N TYR A 79 19.56 -11.31 -9.43
CA TYR A 79 18.36 -10.62 -8.94
C TYR A 79 18.12 -10.81 -7.42
N LEU A 80 18.18 -12.04 -6.90
CA LEU A 80 17.95 -12.33 -5.47
C LEU A 80 18.96 -11.59 -4.55
N PRO A 81 20.28 -11.73 -4.74
CA PRO A 81 21.27 -10.98 -3.94
C PRO A 81 21.13 -9.47 -4.03
N ARG A 82 20.76 -8.94 -5.20
CA ARG A 82 20.51 -7.50 -5.37
C ARG A 82 19.34 -7.02 -4.50
N MET A 83 18.25 -7.79 -4.44
CA MET A 83 17.09 -7.44 -3.62
C MET A 83 17.41 -7.52 -2.14
N ALA A 84 18.17 -8.53 -1.70
CA ALA A 84 18.64 -8.65 -0.32
C ALA A 84 19.50 -7.44 0.10
N MET A 85 20.39 -6.95 -0.77
CA MET A 85 21.16 -5.73 -0.50
C MET A 85 20.28 -4.49 -0.37
N ILE A 86 19.28 -4.33 -1.24
CA ILE A 86 18.35 -3.19 -1.15
C ILE A 86 17.58 -3.25 0.18
N LEU A 87 17.10 -4.43 0.56
CA LEU A 87 16.41 -4.63 1.84
C LEU A 87 17.33 -4.30 3.03
N TRP A 88 18.61 -4.68 2.96
CA TRP A 88 19.61 -4.33 3.98
C TRP A 88 19.74 -2.81 4.15
N PHE A 89 19.85 -2.05 3.05
CA PHE A 89 19.86 -0.58 3.12
C PHE A 89 18.56 -0.02 3.71
N VAL A 90 17.41 -0.57 3.33
CA VAL A 90 16.11 -0.16 3.87
C VAL A 90 16.04 -0.37 5.38
N VAL A 91 16.48 -1.53 5.88
CA VAL A 91 16.55 -1.83 7.32
C VAL A 91 17.43 -0.80 8.04
N LEU A 92 18.60 -0.47 7.50
CA LEU A 92 19.44 0.57 8.07
C LEU A 92 18.77 1.95 8.09
N GLY A 93 18.05 2.31 7.03
CA GLY A 93 17.30 3.57 6.97
C GLY A 93 16.20 3.63 8.03
N VAL A 94 15.43 2.55 8.20
CA VAL A 94 14.39 2.46 9.23
C VAL A 94 15.01 2.49 10.63
N LEU A 95 16.09 1.75 10.87
CA LEU A 95 16.80 1.79 12.15
C LEU A 95 17.30 3.21 12.47
N ALA A 96 17.89 3.91 11.49
CA ALA A 96 18.34 5.29 11.68
C ALA A 96 17.17 6.20 12.11
N VAL A 97 15.99 6.06 11.49
CA VAL A 97 14.80 6.83 11.91
C VAL A 97 14.37 6.48 13.33
N LEU A 98 14.35 5.20 13.70
CA LEU A 98 13.97 4.77 15.04
C LEU A 98 14.96 5.25 16.11
N PHE A 99 16.27 5.25 15.82
CA PHE A 99 17.29 5.78 16.73
C PHE A 99 17.25 7.31 16.83
N LEU A 100 16.84 8.01 15.76
CA LEU A 100 16.68 9.46 15.76
C LEU A 100 15.34 9.90 16.37
N ALA A 101 14.33 9.03 16.43
CA ALA A 101 12.99 9.36 16.91
C ALA A 101 12.96 9.99 18.33
N PRO A 102 13.74 9.50 19.33
CA PRO A 102 13.79 10.12 20.65
C PRO A 102 14.32 11.57 20.62
N PHE A 103 15.22 11.89 19.68
CA PHE A 103 15.79 13.25 19.55
C PHE A 103 14.81 14.23 18.91
N ILE A 104 13.83 13.74 18.15
CA ILE A 104 12.85 14.56 17.44
C ILE A 104 11.65 14.90 18.34
N ASN A 105 11.63 14.41 19.60
CA ASN A 105 10.52 14.59 20.56
C ASN A 105 9.14 14.27 19.95
N SER A 106 9.08 13.29 19.04
CA SER A 106 7.84 12.85 18.41
C SER A 106 7.34 11.57 19.08
N PRO A 107 6.51 11.66 20.14
CA PRO A 107 6.06 10.49 20.90
C PRO A 107 5.33 9.46 20.05
N ASP A 108 4.73 9.90 18.94
CA ASP A 108 4.02 9.04 17.99
C ASP A 108 4.95 8.08 17.22
N ILE A 109 6.23 8.42 17.08
CA ILE A 109 7.22 7.56 16.40
C ILE A 109 7.85 6.58 17.39
N THR A 110 8.06 7.00 18.65
CA THR A 110 8.69 6.18 19.69
C THR A 110 7.80 5.02 20.16
N ASN A 111 6.47 5.17 20.09
CA ASN A 111 5.50 4.17 20.54
C ASN A 111 5.00 3.23 19.43
N VAL A 112 5.60 3.26 18.24
CA VAL A 112 5.19 2.40 17.13
C VAL A 112 5.54 0.94 17.44
N SER A 113 4.56 0.06 17.31
CA SER A 113 4.79 -1.39 17.43
C SER A 113 5.76 -1.88 16.35
N ILE A 114 6.58 -2.88 16.69
CA ILE A 114 7.54 -3.47 15.75
C ILE A 114 6.86 -4.14 14.55
N PHE A 115 5.63 -4.66 14.71
CA PHE A 115 4.94 -5.40 13.67
C PHE A 115 4.63 -4.57 12.42
N PRO A 116 3.99 -3.40 12.51
CA PRO A 116 3.81 -2.52 11.35
C PRO A 116 5.11 -2.11 10.66
N VAL A 117 6.18 -1.89 11.42
CA VAL A 117 7.50 -1.55 10.88
C VAL A 117 8.06 -2.73 10.07
N LEU A 118 7.96 -3.96 10.58
CA LEU A 118 8.37 -5.15 9.85
C LEU A 118 7.56 -5.36 8.56
N ILE A 119 6.25 -5.13 8.61
CA ILE A 119 5.38 -5.19 7.42
C ILE A 119 5.87 -4.17 6.38
N LEU A 120 6.13 -2.93 6.77
CA LEU A 120 6.65 -1.90 5.87
C LEU A 120 8.00 -2.28 5.24
N VAL A 121 8.91 -2.85 6.03
CA VAL A 121 10.22 -3.32 5.52
C VAL A 121 10.05 -4.46 4.53
N LEU A 122 9.15 -5.41 4.77
CA LEU A 122 8.85 -6.50 3.83
C LEU A 122 8.23 -5.96 2.54
N LEU A 123 7.32 -4.98 2.64
CA LEU A 123 6.74 -4.30 1.48
C LEU A 123 7.80 -3.55 0.66
N ALA A 124 8.93 -3.17 1.24
CA ALA A 124 10.03 -2.54 0.51
C ALA A 124 10.59 -3.43 -0.59
N GLU A 125 10.57 -4.75 -0.41
CA GLU A 125 11.03 -5.69 -1.43
C GLU A 125 10.08 -5.67 -2.64
N ASP A 126 8.77 -5.84 -2.40
CA ASP A 126 7.75 -5.82 -3.44
C ASP A 126 7.70 -4.47 -4.16
N PHE A 127 7.79 -3.38 -3.40
CA PHE A 127 7.90 -2.04 -3.94
C PHE A 127 9.15 -1.89 -4.84
N SER A 128 10.31 -2.32 -4.34
CA SER A 128 11.55 -2.24 -5.08
C SER A 128 11.51 -3.09 -6.35
N ARG A 129 10.86 -4.25 -6.30
CA ARG A 129 10.67 -5.16 -7.44
C ARG A 129 9.85 -4.52 -8.54
N VAL A 130 8.70 -3.93 -8.21
CA VAL A 130 7.83 -3.37 -9.25
C VAL A 130 8.33 -2.02 -9.77
N GLN A 131 9.18 -1.33 -9.03
CA GLN A 131 9.95 -0.20 -9.55
C GLN A 131 11.08 -0.61 -10.50
N LEU A 132 11.55 -1.87 -10.47
CA LEU A 132 12.59 -2.32 -11.42
C LEU A 132 12.05 -2.21 -12.85
N GLY A 133 12.88 -1.64 -13.72
CA GLY A 133 12.54 -1.49 -15.14
C GLY A 133 11.61 -0.31 -15.45
N LYS A 134 11.16 0.46 -14.45
CA LYS A 134 10.38 1.68 -14.66
C LYS A 134 11.26 2.93 -14.59
N SER A 135 10.86 3.98 -15.31
CA SER A 135 11.50 5.29 -15.18
C SER A 135 11.20 5.91 -13.81
N ILE A 136 12.05 6.84 -13.34
CA ILE A 136 11.86 7.52 -12.06
C ILE A 136 10.48 8.20 -12.01
N LYS A 137 10.08 8.89 -13.08
CA LYS A 137 8.76 9.56 -13.17
C LYS A 137 7.61 8.56 -13.05
N ALA A 138 7.70 7.41 -13.71
CA ALA A 138 6.69 6.37 -13.60
C ALA A 138 6.65 5.77 -12.18
N ALA A 139 7.82 5.55 -11.57
CA ALA A 139 7.91 5.04 -10.20
C ALA A 139 7.27 5.99 -9.18
N VAL A 140 7.50 7.31 -9.31
CA VAL A 140 6.88 8.33 -8.44
C VAL A 140 5.35 8.33 -8.60
N ASN A 141 4.84 8.33 -9.83
CA ASN A 141 3.39 8.32 -10.07
C ASN A 141 2.72 7.07 -9.47
N ILE A 142 3.29 5.88 -9.69
CA ILE A 142 2.75 4.63 -9.15
C ILE A 142 2.81 4.63 -7.61
N THR A 143 3.87 5.19 -7.03
CA THR A 143 4.00 5.34 -5.56
C THR A 143 2.89 6.23 -5.01
N ALA A 144 2.64 7.38 -5.63
CA ALA A 144 1.59 8.29 -5.23
C ALA A 144 0.20 7.65 -5.37
N GLU A 145 -0.07 6.98 -6.49
CA GLU A 145 -1.31 6.24 -6.72
C GLU A 145 -1.53 5.15 -5.66
N THR A 146 -0.48 4.43 -5.27
CA THR A 146 -0.56 3.39 -4.24
C THR A 146 -0.78 3.98 -2.84
N LEU A 147 -0.18 5.13 -2.56
CA LEU A 147 -0.40 5.85 -1.30
C LEU A 147 -1.84 6.34 -1.17
N VAL A 148 -2.41 6.89 -2.25
CA VAL A 148 -3.82 7.30 -2.31
C VAL A 148 -4.74 6.11 -2.09
N LEU A 149 -4.48 4.98 -2.75
CA LEU A 149 -5.26 3.75 -2.54
C LEU A 149 -5.19 3.27 -1.10
N ALA A 150 -3.99 3.25 -0.50
CA ALA A 150 -3.81 2.86 0.89
C ALA A 150 -4.55 3.78 1.86
N LEU A 151 -4.58 5.09 1.60
CA LEU A 151 -5.34 6.06 2.38
C LEU A 151 -6.86 5.86 2.26
N ILE A 152 -7.36 5.62 1.05
CA ILE A 152 -8.78 5.30 0.84
C ILE A 152 -9.14 4.03 1.61
N SER A 153 -8.35 2.97 1.45
CA SER A 153 -8.54 1.71 2.17
C SER A 153 -8.46 1.89 3.69
N PHE A 154 -7.57 2.75 4.19
CA PHE A 154 -7.49 3.10 5.62
C PHE A 154 -8.77 3.75 6.12
N VAL A 155 -9.39 4.64 5.33
CA VAL A 155 -10.68 5.23 5.68
C VAL A 155 -11.77 4.16 5.79
N PHE A 156 -11.83 3.21 4.84
CA PHE A 156 -12.77 2.08 4.95
C PHE A 156 -12.51 1.24 6.20
N LEU A 157 -11.25 0.92 6.51
CA LEU A 157 -10.89 0.14 7.70
C LEU A 157 -11.25 0.83 9.02
N THR A 158 -11.23 2.17 9.06
CA THR A 158 -11.50 2.98 10.27
C THR A 158 -12.94 3.49 10.36
N PHE A 159 -13.76 3.22 9.34
CA PHE A 159 -15.13 3.70 9.29
C PHE A 159 -16.04 2.93 10.25
N LYS A 160 -16.40 3.56 11.38
CA LYS A 160 -17.18 2.95 12.48
C LYS A 160 -18.47 2.24 12.03
N PRO A 161 -19.31 2.80 11.13
CA PRO A 161 -20.52 2.11 10.69
C PRO A 161 -20.22 0.80 9.95
N LEU A 162 -19.15 0.77 9.17
CA LEU A 162 -18.73 -0.44 8.45
C LEU A 162 -18.14 -1.48 9.41
N GLN A 163 -17.36 -1.06 10.41
CA GLN A 163 -16.88 -1.96 11.47
C GLN A 163 -18.03 -2.58 12.26
N ALA A 164 -19.04 -1.78 12.63
CA ALA A 164 -20.23 -2.26 13.33
C ALA A 164 -21.03 -3.23 12.46
N PHE A 165 -21.23 -2.91 11.17
CA PHE A 165 -21.90 -3.80 10.22
C PHE A 165 -21.16 -5.13 10.06
N ALA A 166 -19.83 -5.10 9.95
CA ALA A 166 -18.99 -6.29 9.84
C ALA A 166 -19.13 -7.22 11.06
N LEU A 167 -19.24 -6.66 12.26
CA LEU A 167 -19.42 -7.43 13.49
C LEU A 167 -20.84 -7.99 13.64
N LEU A 168 -21.85 -7.22 13.25
CA LEU A 168 -23.24 -7.63 13.39
C LEU A 168 -23.65 -8.65 12.31
N ASN A 169 -23.12 -8.53 11.09
CA ASN A 169 -23.52 -9.34 9.94
C ASN A 169 -22.31 -9.79 9.09
N PRO A 170 -21.39 -10.60 9.64
CA PRO A 170 -20.18 -11.02 8.93
C PRO A 170 -20.47 -11.81 7.65
N GLU A 171 -21.46 -12.69 7.67
CA GLU A 171 -21.84 -13.53 6.52
C GLU A 171 -22.35 -12.68 5.35
N ILE A 172 -23.23 -11.71 5.65
CA ILE A 172 -23.79 -10.80 4.66
C ILE A 172 -22.68 -9.95 4.05
N LEU A 173 -21.75 -9.43 4.86
CA LEU A 173 -20.62 -8.65 4.38
C LEU A 173 -19.75 -9.45 3.40
N ILE A 174 -19.37 -10.68 3.76
CA ILE A 174 -18.53 -11.53 2.90
C ILE A 174 -19.23 -11.83 1.58
N LEU A 175 -20.52 -12.16 1.62
CA LEU A 175 -21.32 -12.41 0.41
C LEU A 175 -21.42 -11.18 -0.49
N ILE A 176 -21.69 -10.00 0.08
CA ILE A 176 -21.77 -8.75 -0.68
C ILE A 176 -20.43 -8.44 -1.36
N VAL A 177 -19.31 -8.57 -0.64
CA VAL A 177 -17.98 -8.34 -1.19
C VAL A 177 -17.67 -9.31 -2.32
N LEU A 178 -17.99 -10.60 -2.14
CA LEU A 178 -17.78 -11.62 -3.17
C LEU A 178 -18.58 -11.32 -4.45
N VAL A 179 -19.87 -11.00 -4.30
CA VAL A 179 -20.74 -10.63 -5.44
C VAL A 179 -20.23 -9.36 -6.12
N PHE A 180 -19.80 -8.36 -5.34
CA PHE A 180 -19.25 -7.12 -5.86
C PHE A 180 -17.97 -7.35 -6.67
N ASP A 181 -17.03 -8.13 -6.14
CA ASP A 181 -15.80 -8.49 -6.85
C ASP A 181 -16.09 -9.30 -8.12
N PHE A 182 -17.07 -10.20 -8.10
CA PHE A 182 -17.50 -10.93 -9.28
C PHE A 182 -18.06 -10.01 -10.37
N ILE A 183 -18.89 -9.04 -9.99
CA ILE A 183 -19.46 -8.05 -10.92
C ILE A 183 -18.35 -7.17 -11.52
N ILE A 184 -17.42 -6.69 -10.70
CA ILE A 184 -16.29 -5.88 -11.16
C ILE A 184 -15.38 -6.68 -12.08
N GLY A 185 -15.11 -7.94 -11.75
CA GLY A 185 -14.30 -8.82 -12.58
C GLY A 185 -14.89 -9.03 -13.98
N LYS A 186 -16.21 -8.96 -14.12
CA LYS A 186 -16.93 -9.07 -15.40
C LYS A 186 -17.07 -7.72 -16.12
N TYR A 187 -16.68 -6.60 -15.53
CA TYR A 187 -16.82 -5.28 -16.14
C TYR A 187 -15.79 -5.08 -17.27
N VAL A 188 -16.28 -5.10 -18.51
CA VAL A 188 -15.53 -4.83 -19.76
C VAL A 188 -15.80 -3.40 -20.28
N GLY A 189 -16.26 -2.48 -19.42
CA GLY A 189 -16.49 -1.09 -19.80
C GLY A 189 -15.21 -0.26 -19.82
N LEU A 190 -15.26 0.89 -20.50
CA LEU A 190 -14.17 1.88 -20.48
C LEU A 190 -13.92 2.37 -19.05
N ARG A 191 -12.65 2.55 -18.68
CA ARG A 191 -12.26 3.11 -17.38
C ARG A 191 -12.68 4.58 -17.31
N PHE A 192 -13.01 5.11 -16.14
CA PHE A 192 -13.37 6.54 -15.96
C PHE A 192 -12.28 7.47 -16.51
N VAL A 193 -11.00 7.12 -16.33
CA VAL A 193 -9.87 7.89 -16.88
C VAL A 193 -9.82 7.81 -18.42
N GLU A 194 -10.28 6.71 -19.01
CA GLU A 194 -10.40 6.57 -20.47
C GLU A 194 -11.57 7.39 -21.01
N TYR A 195 -12.67 7.48 -20.27
CA TYR A 195 -13.78 8.36 -20.62
C TYR A 195 -13.34 9.82 -20.68
N TRP A 196 -12.51 10.27 -19.72
CA TRP A 196 -11.95 11.62 -19.75
C TRP A 196 -10.96 11.82 -20.90
N ARG A 197 -10.12 10.81 -21.20
CA ARG A 197 -9.13 10.87 -22.29
C ARG A 197 -9.78 10.85 -23.68
N PHE A 198 -10.85 10.08 -23.86
CA PHE A 198 -11.53 9.90 -25.14
C PHE A 198 -12.78 10.77 -25.30
N ARG A 199 -13.00 11.71 -24.37
CA ARG A 199 -14.15 12.62 -24.42
C ARG A 199 -14.29 13.36 -25.76
N LYS A 200 -13.18 13.62 -26.46
CA LYS A 200 -13.16 14.29 -27.77
C LYS A 200 -13.46 13.38 -28.97
N LEU A 201 -13.40 12.06 -28.81
CA LEU A 201 -13.70 11.09 -29.87
C LEU A 201 -15.11 10.49 -29.74
N LEU A 202 -15.75 10.68 -28.59
CA LEU A 202 -17.10 10.19 -28.28
C LEU A 202 -18.17 11.29 -28.40
N SER A 203 -17.77 12.53 -28.70
CA SER A 203 -18.65 13.68 -28.86
C SER A 203 -18.93 14.06 -30.32
N ASP A 204 -18.45 13.24 -31.27
CA ASP A 204 -18.77 13.29 -32.70
C ASP A 204 -19.69 12.10 -33.05
#